data_AF-A0A1U9XEM6-F1
#
_entry.id   AF-A0A1U9XEM6-F1
#
_cell.length_a   1.000
_cell.length_b   1.000
_cell.length_c   1.000
_cell.angle_alpha   90.00
_cell.angle_beta   90.00
_cell.angle_gamma   90.00
#
_symmetry.space_group_name_H-M   'P 1'
#
loop_
_entity.id
_entity.type
_entity.pdbx_description
1 polymer ?
#
loop_
_entity_poly.entity_id
_entity_poly.type
_entity_poly.pdbx_seq_one_letter_code
_entity_poly.pdbx_strand_id
1 'polypeptide(L)'
;MPLKSGILQDVEKYLADNPDVDLTIEEWNCAVQVMTFRWQYLQNCTVPGATRYDLYGKPAGTVKKAHATYAQLVLDARKKASEKKQLKRKG
;
A
#
# COMPACT_ATOMS: atom_id res chain seq x y z
N MET A 1 6.11 3.77 3.67
CA MET A 1 7.15 2.95 3.01
C MET A 1 6.46 1.80 2.27
N PRO A 2 6.97 1.35 1.10
CA PRO A 2 6.39 0.22 0.37
C PRO A 2 6.49 -1.09 1.16
N LEU A 3 5.41 -1.86 1.22
CA LEU A 3 5.41 -3.17 1.89
C LEU A 3 6.09 -4.25 1.04
N LYS A 4 6.65 -5.29 1.67
CA LYS A 4 7.10 -6.52 1.02
C LYS A 4 5.98 -7.10 0.13
N SER A 5 6.35 -7.63 -1.02
CA SER A 5 5.38 -8.35 -1.87
C SER A 5 5.03 -9.68 -1.22
N GLY A 6 3.75 -10.01 -1.09
CA GLY A 6 3.32 -11.20 -0.35
C GLY A 6 3.56 -11.08 1.16
N ILE A 7 3.33 -9.88 1.72
CA ILE A 7 3.43 -9.66 3.17
C ILE A 7 2.30 -10.34 3.96
N LEU A 8 1.17 -10.66 3.31
CA LEU A 8 0.05 -11.37 3.94
C LEU A 8 0.49 -12.71 4.52
N GLN A 9 1.32 -13.46 3.80
CA GLN A 9 1.84 -14.75 4.27
C GLN A 9 2.69 -14.62 5.54
N ASP A 10 3.44 -13.53 5.66
CA ASP A 10 4.22 -13.26 6.87
C ASP A 10 3.30 -12.93 8.05
N VAL A 11 2.17 -12.27 7.79
CA VAL A 11 1.18 -11.90 8.82
C VAL A 11 0.37 -13.11 9.27
N GLU A 12 -0.07 -13.95 8.34
CA GLU A 12 -0.73 -15.22 8.63
C GLU A 12 0.15 -16.08 9.54
N LYS A 13 1.43 -16.19 9.21
CA LYS A 13 2.39 -16.89 10.06
C LYS A 13 2.54 -16.22 11.43
N TYR A 14 2.68 -14.89 11.48
CA TYR A 14 2.83 -14.16 12.74
C TYR A 14 1.62 -14.38 13.67
N LEU A 15 0.40 -14.31 13.15
CA LEU A 15 -0.81 -14.52 13.95
C LEU A 15 -0.96 -15.97 14.40
N ALA A 16 -0.57 -16.95 13.57
CA ALA A 16 -0.55 -18.36 13.97
C ALA A 16 0.46 -18.64 15.10
N ASP A 17 1.63 -17.99 15.05
CA ASP A 17 2.69 -18.13 16.05
C ASP A 17 2.38 -17.35 17.35
N ASN A 18 1.44 -16.39 17.34
CA ASN A 18 1.09 -15.51 18.46
C ASN A 18 -0.44 -15.45 18.68
N PRO A 19 -1.06 -16.51 19.24
CA PRO A 19 -2.52 -16.63 19.35
C PRO A 19 -3.15 -15.69 20.38
N ASP A 20 -2.34 -15.01 21.19
CA ASP A 20 -2.74 -14.00 22.18
C ASP A 20 -2.90 -12.60 21.57
N VAL A 21 -2.48 -12.40 20.31
CA VAL A 21 -2.65 -11.13 19.60
C VAL A 21 -4.11 -10.95 19.20
N ASP A 22 -4.72 -9.88 19.69
CA ASP A 22 -6.07 -9.44 19.30
C ASP A 22 -6.05 -8.71 17.95
N LEU A 23 -5.74 -9.46 16.89
CA LEU A 23 -5.78 -9.00 15.50
C LEU A 23 -6.19 -10.16 14.60
N THR A 24 -7.30 -10.00 13.89
CA THR A 24 -7.74 -10.96 12.88
C THR A 24 -7.12 -10.67 11.50
N ILE A 25 -7.12 -11.68 10.62
CA ILE A 25 -6.68 -11.52 9.22
C ILE A 25 -7.60 -10.56 8.47
N GLU A 26 -8.90 -10.56 8.77
CA GLU A 26 -9.88 -9.66 8.19
C GLU A 26 -9.61 -8.20 8.54
N GLU A 27 -9.33 -7.91 9.82
CA GLU A 27 -8.97 -6.57 10.29
C GLU A 27 -7.66 -6.08 9.66
N TRP A 28 -6.66 -6.97 9.59
CA TRP A 28 -5.41 -6.66 8.91
C TRP A 28 -5.63 -6.32 7.44
N ASN A 29 -6.41 -7.13 6.71
CA ASN A 29 -6.70 -6.90 5.30
C ASN A 29 -7.41 -5.57 5.07
N CYS A 30 -8.40 -5.25 5.92
CA CYS A 30 -9.09 -3.97 5.90
C CYS A 30 -8.11 -2.80 6.09
N ALA A 31 -7.26 -2.87 7.12
CA ALA A 31 -6.28 -1.84 7.42
C ALA A 31 -5.26 -1.67 6.28
N VAL A 32 -4.73 -2.77 5.73
CA VAL A 32 -3.75 -2.74 4.63
C VAL A 32 -4.37 -2.18 3.36
N GLN A 33 -5.62 -2.52 3.05
CA GLN A 33 -6.31 -1.97 1.89
C GLN A 33 -6.45 -0.45 2.02
N VAL A 34 -6.87 0.05 3.18
CA VAL A 34 -6.97 1.50 3.41
C VAL A 34 -5.59 2.17 3.32
N MET A 35 -4.58 1.60 3.97
CA MET A 35 -3.22 2.18 4.03
C MET A 35 -2.57 2.23 2.64
N THR A 36 -2.64 1.12 1.89
CA THR A 36 -2.00 1.01 0.55
C THR A 36 -2.68 1.87 -0.50
N PHE A 37 -3.95 2.24 -0.27
CA PHE A 37 -4.66 3.21 -1.08
C PHE A 37 -4.44 4.66 -0.64
N ARG A 38 -3.65 4.97 0.38
CA ARG A 38 -3.34 6.38 0.73
C ARG A 38 -2.42 7.02 -0.29
N TRP A 39 -2.57 8.32 -0.47
CA TRP A 39 -1.77 9.12 -1.41
C TRP A 39 -0.27 8.96 -1.18
N GLN A 40 0.20 9.15 0.06
CA GLN A 40 1.61 9.00 0.42
C GLN A 40 2.15 7.59 0.16
N TYR A 41 1.33 6.55 0.36
CA TYR A 41 1.78 5.18 0.09
C TYR A 41 2.02 4.97 -1.41
N LEU A 42 1.08 5.39 -2.24
CA LEU A 42 1.19 5.31 -3.69
C LEU A 42 2.38 6.13 -4.22
N GLN A 43 2.61 7.34 -3.69
CA GLN A 43 3.79 8.16 -4.02
C GLN A 43 5.10 7.42 -3.71
N ASN A 44 5.21 6.79 -2.55
CA ASN A 44 6.40 6.00 -2.21
C ASN A 44 6.58 4.79 -3.14
N CYS A 45 5.51 4.33 -3.78
CA CYS A 45 5.55 3.23 -4.73
C CYS A 45 5.84 3.68 -6.17
N THR A 46 5.90 4.98 -6.51
CA THR A 46 6.16 5.41 -7.90
C THR A 46 7.62 5.34 -8.31
N VAL A 47 8.54 5.15 -7.36
CA VAL A 47 9.98 5.09 -7.63
C VAL A 47 10.39 3.64 -7.89
N PRO A 48 10.77 3.26 -9.13
CA PRO A 48 11.31 1.92 -9.39
C PRO A 48 12.58 1.71 -8.58
N GLY A 49 12.76 0.49 -8.06
CA GLY A 49 13.92 0.15 -7.22
C GLY A 49 13.79 0.59 -5.76
N ALA A 50 12.75 1.34 -5.37
CA ALA A 50 12.53 1.68 -3.98
C ALA A 50 12.42 0.43 -3.09
N THR A 51 13.09 0.47 -1.94
CA THR A 51 13.12 -0.64 -0.98
C THR A 51 11.72 -0.96 -0.47
N ARG A 52 11.40 -2.25 -0.43
CA ARG A 52 10.23 -2.77 0.29
C ARG A 52 10.66 -3.29 1.65
N TYR A 53 9.74 -3.27 2.61
CA TYR A 53 10.03 -3.67 3.99
C TYR A 53 9.08 -4.76 4.46
N ASP A 54 9.60 -5.71 5.23
CA ASP A 54 8.82 -6.75 5.90
C ASP A 54 8.16 -6.22 7.20
N LEU A 55 7.53 -7.12 7.95
CA LEU A 55 6.86 -6.81 9.22
C LEU A 55 7.81 -6.28 10.31
N TYR A 56 9.10 -6.58 10.21
CA TYR A 56 10.12 -6.17 11.17
C TYR A 56 10.88 -4.92 10.70
N GLY A 57 10.43 -4.30 9.60
CA GLY A 57 11.09 -3.14 9.02
C GLY A 57 12.41 -3.47 8.34
N LYS A 58 12.69 -4.73 8.01
CA LYS A 58 13.89 -5.13 7.29
C LYS A 58 13.68 -5.03 5.77
N PRO A 59 14.70 -4.63 4.99
CA PRO A 59 14.63 -4.62 3.53
C PRO A 59 14.26 -6.01 2.97
N ALA A 60 13.20 -6.07 2.18
CA ALA A 60 12.63 -7.29 1.62
C ALA A 60 12.20 -7.08 0.17
N GLY A 61 13.19 -6.91 -0.70
CA GLY A 61 13.03 -6.67 -2.13
C GLY A 61 12.78 -5.21 -2.48
N THR A 62 12.37 -4.96 -3.72
CA THR A 62 12.23 -3.61 -4.27
C THR A 62 10.95 -3.45 -5.10
N VAL A 63 10.56 -2.20 -5.34
CA VAL A 63 9.45 -1.85 -6.23
C VAL A 63 9.85 -2.13 -7.67
N LYS A 64 9.20 -3.12 -8.29
CA LYS A 64 9.34 -3.42 -9.72
C LYS A 64 8.79 -2.27 -10.57
N LYS A 65 9.35 -2.06 -11.76
CA LYS A 65 8.92 -1.04 -12.72
C LYS A 65 7.41 -1.07 -12.99
N ALA A 66 6.84 -2.26 -13.20
CA ALA A 66 5.39 -2.42 -13.43
C ALA A 66 4.53 -1.89 -12.26
N HIS A 67 4.96 -2.13 -11.01
CA HIS A 67 4.24 -1.64 -9.83
C HIS A 67 4.36 -0.12 -9.70
N ALA A 68 5.52 0.45 -10.04
CA ALA A 68 5.72 1.89 -10.08
C ALA A 68 4.85 2.58 -11.12
N THR A 69 4.79 2.02 -12.33
CA THR A 69 3.89 2.50 -13.39
C THR A 69 2.42 2.45 -12.94
N TYR A 70 2.00 1.36 -12.31
CA TYR A 70 0.63 1.24 -11.81
C TYR A 70 0.32 2.27 -10.71
N ALA A 71 1.22 2.46 -9.75
CA ALA A 71 1.05 3.46 -8.69
C ALA A 71 0.89 4.88 -9.27
N GLN A 72 1.69 5.21 -10.29
CA GLN A 72 1.60 6.50 -10.98
C GLN A 72 0.23 6.66 -11.68
N LEU A 73 -0.24 5.63 -12.38
CA LEU A 73 -1.54 5.64 -13.06
C LEU A 73 -2.70 5.91 -12.07
N VAL A 74 -2.67 5.28 -10.89
CA VAL A 74 -3.68 5.49 -9.85
C VAL A 74 -3.66 6.93 -9.32
N LEU A 75 -2.46 7.50 -9.09
CA LEU A 75 -2.31 8.88 -8.63
C LEU A 75 -2.86 9.88 -9.65
N ASP A 76 -2.56 9.69 -10.93
CA ASP A 76 -3.01 10.57 -11.99
C ASP A 76 -4.53 10.51 -12.19
N ALA A 77 -5.13 9.32 -12.10
CA ALA A 77 -6.58 9.15 -12.12
C ALA A 77 -7.26 9.91 -10.97
N ARG A 78 -6.66 9.88 -9.77
CA ARG A 78 -7.17 10.59 -8.58
C ARG A 78 -7.06 12.10 -8.67
N LYS A 79 -5.94 12.63 -9.20
CA LYS A 79 -5.78 14.06 -9.47
C LYS A 79 -6.90 14.55 -10.39
N LYS A 80 -7.08 13.87 -11.53
CA LYS A 80 -8.16 14.18 -12.50
C LYS A 80 -9.55 14.12 -11.86
N ALA A 81 -9.82 13.13 -11.01
CA ALA A 81 -11.11 13.02 -10.32
C ALA A 81 -11.32 14.15 -9.29
N SER A 82 -10.28 14.55 -8.57
CA SER A 82 -10.31 15.66 -7.62
C SER A 82 -10.58 16.99 -8.34
N GLU A 83 -9.86 17.27 -9.42
CA GLU A 83 -10.03 18.47 -10.24
C GLU A 83 -11.46 18.59 -10.77
N LYS A 84 -12.02 17.49 -11.31
CA LYS A 84 -13.42 17.44 -11.77
C LYS A 84 -14.42 17.75 -10.64
N LYS A 85 -14.19 17.22 -9.42
CA LYS A 85 -15.04 17.50 -8.26
C LYS A 85 -14.95 18.97 -7.82
N GLN A 86 -13.76 19.58 -7.90
CA GLN A 86 -13.58 20.99 -7.57
C GLN A 86 -14.25 21.90 -8.60
N LEU A 87 -14.18 21.55 -9.88
CA LEU A 87 -14.84 22.32 -10.95
C LEU A 87 -16.36 22.31 -10.80
N LYS A 88 -16.95 21.14 -10.49
CA LYS A 88 -18.40 21.00 -10.21
C LYS A 88 -18.89 21.73 -8.96
N ARG A 89 -18.01 22.05 -8.01
CA ARG A 89 -18.35 22.78 -6.79
C ARG A 89 -18.33 24.30 -6.96
N LYS A 90 -17.70 24.79 -8.05
CA LYS A 90 -17.47 26.21 -8.31
C LYS A 90 -18.38 26.80 -9.39
N GLY A 91 -19.10 25.97 -10.14
CA GLY A 91 -20.15 26.37 -11.08
C GLY A 91 -21.51 25.98 -10.56
#